data_AF-A0AAD2QYL7-F1
#
_entry.id   AF-A0AAD2QYL7-F1
#
_cell.length_a   1.000
_cell.length_b   1.000
_cell.length_c   1.000
_cell.angle_alpha   90.00
_cell.angle_beta   90.00
_cell.angle_gamma   90.00
#
_symmetry.space_group_name_H-M   'P 1'
#
loop_
_entity.id
_entity.type
_entity.pdbx_description
1 polymer ?
#
loop_
_entity_poly.entity_id
_entity_poly.type
_entity_poly.pdbx_seq_one_letter_code
_entity_poly.pdbx_strand_id
1 'polypeptide(L)'
;MLNTYSDKYLLYPVLYFYGFGNGILFKALLQNKNHQHIVVFEKDIEIIWIMFHILDFSNELQNARLMILENDKLQTQDYTELCSSKPFFQFSRIYFLELMSHYYERFHEDVLKINHKLAETFKYSIISHGNDSTDALQGIEQFVYNLPSMITHPSYKELLAKRKHLSDTAIIVSTGPSLTKQLPLLKKYASKATIFCADSAYPILAKHNIKPDYVCMLERTDFTAEFFNHDFGEFDKDIVFICAGVVHPKAIEYLKGRNLVITQKVLTFPYYINLKDFSYAAVGFSVAHMSYFLSVLLNHKNIILIGQDLAYAKNGNSHPDDYQNSATYESQTYEHILTKAYGGKEEVKTHEVWIFFKQMLETMIIEYSIPTYNCTEGGARIEGAIEKPFLWACENLLGKDLNKPFEKLEPLSLKKQNEFLLKAYYKVCKSIEHCKDFSKILSNDFENIQSIYLSLNEKEEDLNLAIRKIDEFKNKLEDIKQMQDLYEILGPLLTQFEL
;
A
#
# COMPACT_ATOMS: atom_id res chain seq x y z
N MET A 1 -3.66 29.89 27.36
CA MET A 1 -2.95 28.82 26.63
C MET A 1 -2.42 27.75 27.59
N LEU A 2 -1.46 28.03 28.47
CA LEU A 2 -0.84 27.00 29.34
C LEU A 2 -1.84 26.15 30.16
N ASN A 3 -2.78 26.77 30.86
CA ASN A 3 -3.79 26.04 31.66
C ASN A 3 -4.58 25.04 30.81
N THR A 4 -4.94 25.40 29.58
CA THR A 4 -5.63 24.49 28.65
C THR A 4 -4.82 23.23 28.37
N TYR A 5 -3.49 23.35 28.22
CA TYR A 5 -2.61 22.19 28.03
C TYR A 5 -2.42 21.36 29.29
N SER A 6 -2.30 22.03 30.44
CA SER A 6 -2.24 21.35 31.74
C SER A 6 -3.53 20.61 32.09
N ASP A 7 -4.68 21.07 31.61
CA ASP A 7 -5.98 20.48 31.92
C ASP A 7 -6.41 19.42 30.89
N LYS A 8 -6.30 19.72 29.59
CA LYS A 8 -6.84 18.86 28.51
C LYS A 8 -5.82 17.92 27.91
N TYR A 9 -4.57 18.34 27.82
CA TYR A 9 -3.55 17.64 27.04
C TYR A 9 -2.45 17.03 27.91
N LEU A 10 -2.59 17.04 29.24
CA LEU A 10 -1.57 16.62 30.21
C LEU A 10 -0.92 15.26 29.92
N LEU A 11 -1.70 14.32 29.37
CA LEU A 11 -1.26 12.94 29.10
C LEU A 11 -0.94 12.68 27.63
N TYR A 12 -1.01 13.70 26.76
CA TYR A 12 -0.75 13.54 25.33
C TYR A 12 0.76 13.38 25.10
N PRO A 13 1.23 12.26 24.53
CA PRO A 13 2.67 12.06 24.34
C PRO A 13 3.24 12.91 23.20
N VAL A 14 2.40 13.29 22.24
CA VAL A 14 2.79 14.11 21.10
C VAL A 14 1.85 15.31 20.97
N LEU A 15 2.43 16.49 20.71
CA LEU A 15 1.71 17.71 20.37
C LEU A 15 2.23 18.28 19.04
N TYR A 16 1.36 18.85 18.22
CA TYR A 16 1.72 19.43 16.92
C TYR A 16 1.31 20.90 16.87
N PHE A 17 2.24 21.75 16.42
CA PHE A 17 2.05 23.18 16.34
C PHE A 17 2.47 23.71 14.96
N TYR A 18 1.73 24.70 14.48
CA TYR A 18 2.20 25.59 13.43
C TYR A 18 2.71 26.89 14.06
N GLY A 19 3.98 27.18 13.80
CA GLY A 19 4.70 28.35 14.26
C GLY A 19 5.50 28.11 15.53
N PHE A 20 6.72 28.63 15.58
CA PHE A 20 7.58 28.56 16.75
C PHE A 20 7.33 29.69 17.75
N GLY A 21 6.95 30.87 17.25
CA GLY A 21 6.77 32.07 18.04
C GLY A 21 8.03 32.41 18.84
N ASN A 22 7.85 32.73 20.13
CA ASN A 22 8.97 33.02 21.03
C ASN A 22 9.54 31.78 21.75
N GLY A 23 9.03 30.58 21.44
CA GLY A 23 9.47 29.32 22.04
C GLY A 23 9.19 29.10 23.54
N ILE A 24 8.76 30.13 24.29
CA ILE A 24 8.55 30.05 25.75
C ILE A 24 7.48 28.99 26.09
N LEU A 25 6.43 28.89 25.27
CA LEU A 25 5.40 27.86 25.45
C LEU A 25 6.01 26.46 25.44
N PHE A 26 6.85 26.14 24.46
CA PHE A 26 7.44 24.80 24.35
C PHE A 26 8.37 24.48 25.51
N LYS A 27 9.13 25.48 26.01
CA LYS A 27 9.91 25.30 27.25
C LYS A 27 9.03 24.92 28.44
N ALA A 28 7.88 25.58 28.58
CA ALA A 28 6.95 25.31 29.66
C ALA A 28 6.25 23.96 29.49
N LEU A 29 5.76 23.63 28.29
CA LEU A 29 5.13 22.35 27.99
C LEU A 29 6.11 21.19 28.21
N LEU A 30 7.36 21.30 27.75
CA LEU A 30 8.36 20.23 27.90
C LEU A 30 8.84 20.01 29.34
N GLN A 31 8.40 20.80 30.32
CA GLN A 31 8.55 20.44 31.74
C GLN A 31 7.69 19.22 32.12
N ASN A 32 6.58 19.00 31.40
CA ASN A 32 5.77 17.80 31.55
C ASN A 32 6.50 16.60 30.92
N LYS A 33 6.76 15.57 31.73
CA LYS A 33 7.46 14.34 31.30
C LYS A 33 6.60 13.45 30.41
N ASN A 34 5.27 13.61 30.44
CA ASN A 34 4.36 12.85 29.59
C ASN A 34 4.46 13.28 28.13
N HIS A 35 4.79 14.56 27.85
CA HIS A 35 5.05 15.03 26.50
C HIS A 35 6.42 14.51 26.03
N GLN A 36 6.37 13.45 25.23
CA GLN A 36 7.55 12.82 24.63
C GLN A 36 8.08 13.69 23.49
N HIS A 37 7.19 14.18 22.61
CA HIS A 37 7.55 15.00 21.45
C HIS A 37 6.62 16.20 21.28
N ILE A 38 7.18 17.35 20.94
CA ILE A 38 6.47 18.51 20.37
C ILE A 38 7.00 18.74 18.97
N VAL A 39 6.13 18.61 17.97
CA VAL A 39 6.45 18.85 16.56
C VAL A 39 5.99 20.24 16.17
N VAL A 40 6.90 21.07 15.69
CA VAL A 40 6.65 22.46 15.32
C VAL A 40 6.97 22.67 13.85
N PHE A 41 5.96 23.06 13.09
CA PHE A 41 6.05 23.45 11.69
C PHE A 41 6.30 24.95 11.59
N GLU A 42 7.49 25.37 11.17
CA GLU A 42 7.85 26.79 11.05
C GLU A 42 8.20 27.12 9.60
N LYS A 43 7.61 28.21 9.10
CA LYS A 43 7.88 28.74 7.76
C LYS A 43 9.03 29.74 7.78
N ASP A 44 9.11 30.56 8.82
CA ASP A 44 10.08 31.63 8.94
C ASP A 44 11.26 31.20 9.81
N ILE A 45 12.32 30.72 9.16
CA ILE A 45 13.51 30.21 9.84
C ILE A 45 14.26 31.30 10.64
N GLU A 46 14.04 32.58 10.31
CA GLU A 46 14.65 33.69 11.06
C GLU A 46 14.11 33.74 12.50
N ILE A 47 12.84 33.37 12.71
CA ILE A 47 12.25 33.26 14.06
C ILE A 47 13.03 32.24 14.89
N ILE A 48 13.32 31.07 14.31
CA ILE A 48 14.12 30.02 14.97
C ILE A 48 15.52 30.55 15.31
N TRP A 49 16.16 31.20 14.33
CA TRP A 49 17.50 31.75 14.48
C TRP A 49 17.57 32.75 15.64
N ILE A 50 16.66 33.73 15.68
CA ILE A 50 16.64 34.74 16.75
C ILE A 50 16.38 34.06 18.11
N MET A 51 15.38 33.17 18.19
CA MET A 51 15.02 32.57 19.48
C MET A 51 16.13 31.68 20.05
N PHE A 52 16.88 30.97 19.21
CA PHE A 52 18.00 30.15 19.69
C PHE A 52 19.20 30.96 20.19
N HIS A 53 19.31 32.25 19.82
CA HIS A 53 20.28 33.16 20.44
C HIS A 53 19.83 33.68 21.81
N ILE A 54 18.52 33.62 22.11
CA ILE A 54 17.93 34.15 23.35
C ILE A 54 17.68 33.03 24.37
N LEU A 55 17.21 31.86 23.92
CA LEU A 55 16.83 30.72 24.74
C LEU A 55 17.57 29.47 24.28
N ASP A 56 18.18 28.77 25.23
CA ASP A 56 18.86 27.50 24.96
C ASP A 56 17.85 26.35 24.86
N PHE A 57 17.69 25.74 23.68
CA PHE A 57 16.87 24.55 23.42
C PHE A 57 17.70 23.26 23.22
N SER A 58 19.01 23.29 23.53
CA SER A 58 19.93 22.20 23.19
C SER A 58 19.47 20.85 23.73
N ASN A 59 19.01 20.81 24.99
CA ASN A 59 18.54 19.57 25.62
C ASN A 59 17.27 19.01 24.96
N GLU A 60 16.30 19.87 24.64
CA GLU A 60 15.04 19.45 24.02
C GLU A 60 15.26 18.93 22.59
N LEU A 61 16.15 19.58 21.83
CA LEU A 61 16.49 19.17 20.46
C LEU A 61 17.32 17.88 20.44
N GLN A 62 18.36 17.77 21.28
CA GLN A 62 19.22 16.58 21.33
C GLN A 62 18.46 15.31 21.71
N ASN A 63 17.45 15.43 22.58
CA ASN A 63 16.61 14.30 22.97
C ASN A 63 15.38 14.13 22.06
N ALA A 64 15.30 14.86 20.94
CA ALA A 64 14.16 14.90 20.03
C ALA A 64 12.80 15.20 20.70
N ARG A 65 12.81 15.79 21.91
CA ARG A 65 11.59 16.23 22.61
C ARG A 65 10.96 17.44 21.94
N LEU A 66 11.77 18.24 21.26
CA LEU A 66 11.33 19.31 20.37
C LEU A 66 11.84 19.00 18.96
N MET A 67 10.92 18.89 18.01
CA MET A 67 11.20 18.70 16.58
C MET A 67 10.72 19.94 15.84
N ILE A 68 11.61 20.57 15.06
CA ILE A 68 11.28 21.76 14.27
C ILE A 68 11.44 21.39 12.80
N LEU A 69 10.37 21.54 12.04
CA LEU A 69 10.28 21.17 10.63
C LEU A 69 10.04 22.43 9.79
N GLU A 70 10.93 22.66 8.82
CA GLU A 70 10.81 23.79 7.91
C GLU A 70 9.79 23.47 6.81
N ASN A 71 8.68 24.23 6.81
CA ASN A 71 7.49 23.92 6.00
C ASN A 71 7.79 23.72 4.52
N ASP A 72 8.63 24.57 3.94
CA ASP A 72 8.89 24.58 2.49
C ASP A 72 9.89 23.50 2.04
N LYS A 73 10.54 22.80 2.99
CA LYS A 73 11.49 21.72 2.68
C LYS A 73 10.90 20.32 2.82
N LEU A 74 9.74 20.20 3.48
CA LEU A 74 9.10 18.91 3.71
C LEU A 74 8.72 18.22 2.39
N GLN A 75 9.18 16.98 2.26
CA GLN A 75 8.86 16.05 1.20
C GLN A 75 7.86 15.02 1.69
N THR A 76 7.23 14.30 0.76
CA THR A 76 6.28 13.22 1.09
C THR A 76 6.90 12.17 2.02
N GLN A 77 8.18 11.85 1.86
CA GLN A 77 8.88 10.89 2.73
C GLN A 77 8.92 11.34 4.19
N ASP A 78 9.12 12.64 4.46
CA ASP A 78 9.18 13.17 5.83
C ASP A 78 7.87 12.95 6.57
N TYR A 79 6.73 13.17 5.87
CA TYR A 79 5.41 12.89 6.42
C TYR A 79 5.22 11.39 6.69
N THR A 80 5.61 10.53 5.73
CA THR A 80 5.47 9.08 5.89
C THR A 80 6.29 8.56 7.07
N GLU A 81 7.52 9.03 7.23
CA GLU A 81 8.40 8.63 8.33
C GLU A 81 7.86 9.11 9.68
N LEU A 82 7.38 10.36 9.75
CA LEU A 82 6.74 10.90 10.96
C LEU A 82 5.47 10.10 11.31
N CYS A 83 4.53 9.97 10.37
CA CYS A 83 3.22 9.37 10.64
C CYS A 83 3.26 7.85 10.86
N SER A 84 4.31 7.15 10.43
CA SER A 84 4.44 5.69 10.57
C SER A 84 5.34 5.25 11.73
N SER A 85 6.01 6.18 12.41
CA SER A 85 6.91 5.86 13.52
C SER A 85 6.22 5.96 14.88
N LYS A 86 6.70 5.19 15.87
CA LYS A 86 6.27 5.35 17.26
C LYS A 86 6.96 6.58 17.88
N PRO A 87 6.28 7.36 18.73
CA PRO A 87 4.90 7.19 19.18
C PRO A 87 3.84 7.84 18.27
N PHE A 88 4.23 8.61 17.25
CA PHE A 88 3.32 9.39 16.39
C PHE A 88 2.16 8.57 15.83
N PHE A 89 2.45 7.37 15.29
CA PHE A 89 1.45 6.46 14.77
C PHE A 89 0.41 6.05 15.83
N GLN A 90 0.87 5.62 17.02
CA GLN A 90 0.02 5.15 18.13
C GLN A 90 -0.92 6.24 18.68
N PHE A 91 -0.58 7.51 18.51
CA PHE A 91 -1.40 8.64 18.97
C PHE A 91 -2.02 9.43 17.83
N SER A 92 -2.16 8.81 16.66
CA SER A 92 -2.69 9.50 15.47
C SER A 92 -4.18 9.83 15.57
N ARG A 93 -4.99 9.09 16.35
CA ARG A 93 -6.42 9.43 16.54
C ARG A 93 -6.64 10.73 17.32
N ILE A 94 -5.67 11.10 18.15
CA ILE A 94 -5.71 12.33 18.93
C ILE A 94 -4.89 13.45 18.28
N TYR A 95 -4.51 13.29 17.01
CA TYR A 95 -3.83 14.31 16.23
C TYR A 95 -4.68 15.59 16.11
N PHE A 96 -4.02 16.73 16.34
CA PHE A 96 -4.51 18.05 16.00
C PHE A 96 -3.31 18.96 15.71
N LEU A 97 -3.50 19.98 14.88
CA LEU A 97 -2.50 21.01 14.59
C LEU A 97 -2.95 22.34 15.20
N GLU A 98 -2.26 22.78 16.27
CA GLU A 98 -2.57 24.06 16.91
C GLU A 98 -1.75 25.21 16.29
N LEU A 99 -2.34 26.39 16.15
CA LEU A 99 -1.58 27.61 15.93
C LEU A 99 -0.91 28.10 17.22
N MET A 100 0.41 28.32 17.18
CA MET A 100 1.15 28.84 18.32
C MET A 100 0.66 30.23 18.78
N SER A 101 0.16 31.06 17.86
CA SER A 101 -0.53 32.31 18.17
C SER A 101 -1.33 32.82 16.97
N HIS A 102 -2.21 33.79 17.19
CA HIS A 102 -2.98 34.47 16.13
C HIS A 102 -2.10 35.07 15.01
N TYR A 103 -0.83 35.37 15.27
CA TYR A 103 0.10 35.83 14.22
C TYR A 103 0.18 34.86 13.04
N TYR A 104 0.13 33.56 13.31
CA TYR A 104 0.29 32.52 12.29
C TYR A 104 -0.98 32.31 11.44
N GLU A 105 -2.11 32.94 11.78
CA GLU A 105 -3.32 32.93 10.94
C GLU A 105 -3.05 33.51 9.54
N ARG A 106 -2.06 34.40 9.42
CA ARG A 106 -1.63 34.95 8.11
C ARG A 106 -1.09 33.89 7.14
N PHE A 107 -0.73 32.71 7.64
CA PHE A 107 -0.25 31.56 6.86
C PHE A 107 -1.34 30.49 6.69
N HIS A 108 -2.62 30.88 6.73
CA HIS A 108 -3.77 29.98 6.70
C HIS A 108 -3.68 28.88 5.63
N GLU A 109 -3.32 29.22 4.39
CA GLU A 109 -3.19 28.25 3.28
C GLU A 109 -2.13 27.17 3.58
N ASP A 110 -0.98 27.56 4.13
CA ASP A 110 0.09 26.62 4.49
C ASP A 110 -0.33 25.75 5.67
N VAL A 111 -1.01 26.32 6.65
CA VAL A 111 -1.55 25.59 7.81
C VAL A 111 -2.53 24.51 7.34
N LEU A 112 -3.49 24.88 6.48
CA LEU A 112 -4.46 23.94 5.93
C LEU A 112 -3.78 22.84 5.11
N LYS A 113 -2.80 23.21 4.27
CA LYS A 113 -2.04 22.26 3.47
C LYS A 113 -1.28 21.25 4.33
N ILE A 114 -0.56 21.70 5.36
CA ILE A 114 0.16 20.81 6.27
C ILE A 114 -0.81 19.92 7.04
N ASN A 115 -1.89 20.50 7.57
CA ASN A 115 -2.89 19.74 8.32
C ASN A 115 -3.53 18.65 7.47
N HIS A 116 -3.91 18.98 6.24
CA HIS A 116 -4.44 18.02 5.28
C HIS A 116 -3.44 16.90 4.99
N LYS A 117 -2.17 17.25 4.73
CA LYS A 117 -1.13 16.27 4.41
C LYS A 117 -0.85 15.31 5.58
N LEU A 118 -0.80 15.82 6.82
CA LEU A 118 -0.64 14.99 8.02
C LEU A 118 -1.85 14.08 8.24
N ALA A 119 -3.08 14.63 8.20
CA ALA A 119 -4.29 13.84 8.39
C ALA A 119 -4.41 12.71 7.35
N GLU A 120 -4.11 13.03 6.08
CA GLU A 120 -4.09 12.07 4.98
C GLU A 120 -3.01 11.01 5.18
N THR A 121 -1.79 11.40 5.59
CA THR A 121 -0.68 10.47 5.78
C THR A 121 -0.90 9.57 7.00
N PHE A 122 -1.48 10.07 8.10
CA PHE A 122 -1.92 9.23 9.21
C PHE A 122 -2.98 8.23 8.77
N LYS A 123 -4.01 8.67 8.04
CA LYS A 123 -5.03 7.78 7.48
C LYS A 123 -4.39 6.68 6.61
N TYR A 124 -3.45 7.05 5.74
CA TYR A 124 -2.68 6.12 4.91
C TYR A 124 -1.93 5.08 5.76
N SER A 125 -1.14 5.53 6.74
CA SER A 125 -0.36 4.64 7.61
C SER A 125 -1.25 3.70 8.42
N ILE A 126 -2.45 4.14 8.83
CA ILE A 126 -3.41 3.29 9.55
C ILE A 126 -3.95 2.21 8.62
N ILE A 127 -4.44 2.60 7.44
CA ILE A 127 -5.06 1.68 6.47
C ILE A 127 -4.05 0.65 5.95
N SER A 128 -2.75 1.00 5.86
CA SER A 128 -1.72 0.06 5.38
C SER A 128 -1.51 -1.15 6.29
N HIS A 129 -1.98 -1.13 7.54
CA HIS A 129 -1.93 -2.26 8.47
C HIS A 129 -3.16 -3.18 8.38
N GLY A 130 -4.08 -2.91 7.46
CA GLY A 130 -5.32 -3.67 7.27
C GLY A 130 -6.47 -3.15 8.15
N ASN A 131 -7.69 -3.36 7.67
CA ASN A 131 -8.91 -2.81 8.28
C ASN A 131 -9.99 -3.86 8.55
N ASP A 132 -9.82 -5.11 8.11
CA ASP A 132 -10.83 -6.16 8.22
C ASP A 132 -10.19 -7.54 8.43
N SER A 133 -10.47 -8.17 9.59
CA SER A 133 -10.02 -9.52 9.90
C SER A 133 -10.73 -10.61 9.09
N THR A 134 -11.95 -10.35 8.58
CA THR A 134 -12.66 -11.27 7.69
C THR A 134 -12.02 -11.30 6.31
N ASP A 135 -11.61 -10.15 5.76
CA ASP A 135 -10.81 -10.11 4.51
C ASP A 135 -9.46 -10.86 4.68
N ALA A 136 -8.79 -10.67 5.82
CA ALA A 136 -7.55 -11.39 6.13
C ALA A 136 -7.77 -12.92 6.15
N LEU A 137 -8.84 -13.37 6.81
CA LEU A 137 -9.19 -14.79 6.86
C LEU A 137 -9.51 -15.37 5.47
N GLN A 138 -10.25 -14.63 4.64
CA GLN A 138 -10.52 -15.00 3.25
C GLN A 138 -9.21 -15.13 2.45
N GLY A 139 -8.26 -14.22 2.66
CA GLY A 139 -6.94 -14.28 2.03
C GLY A 139 -6.16 -15.54 2.39
N ILE A 140 -6.16 -15.90 3.68
CA ILE A 140 -5.51 -17.12 4.17
C ILE A 140 -6.17 -18.36 3.56
N GLU A 141 -7.50 -18.43 3.57
CA GLU A 141 -8.25 -19.54 2.99
C GLU A 141 -7.91 -19.74 1.51
N GLN A 142 -8.03 -18.67 0.71
CA GLN A 142 -7.78 -18.71 -0.72
C GLN A 142 -6.30 -19.00 -1.02
N PHE A 143 -5.37 -18.45 -0.24
CA PHE A 143 -3.96 -18.80 -0.32
C PHE A 143 -3.72 -20.29 -0.10
N VAL A 144 -4.34 -20.88 0.92
CA VAL A 144 -4.24 -22.32 1.20
C VAL A 144 -4.80 -23.16 0.05
N TYR A 145 -5.93 -22.76 -0.55
CA TYR A 145 -6.47 -23.44 -1.73
C TYR A 145 -5.57 -23.34 -2.95
N ASN A 146 -4.87 -22.22 -3.12
CA ASN A 146 -3.99 -21.98 -4.26
C ASN A 146 -2.59 -22.57 -4.08
N LEU A 147 -2.19 -22.96 -2.86
CA LEU A 147 -0.85 -23.51 -2.56
C LEU A 147 -0.43 -24.67 -3.50
N PRO A 148 -1.28 -25.68 -3.79
CA PRO A 148 -0.88 -26.78 -4.66
C PRO A 148 -0.60 -26.32 -6.08
N SER A 149 -1.46 -25.47 -6.64
CA SER A 149 -1.26 -24.86 -7.96
C SER A 149 0.00 -24.01 -7.95
N MET A 150 0.24 -23.21 -6.92
CA MET A 150 1.46 -22.40 -6.81
C MET A 150 2.71 -23.27 -6.88
N ILE A 151 2.77 -24.35 -6.10
CA ILE A 151 3.96 -25.22 -6.01
C ILE A 151 4.21 -26.03 -7.30
N THR A 152 3.15 -26.41 -8.01
CA THR A 152 3.23 -27.27 -9.20
C THR A 152 3.51 -26.49 -10.49
N HIS A 153 3.39 -25.17 -10.46
CA HIS A 153 3.65 -24.28 -11.59
C HIS A 153 5.06 -23.65 -11.51
N PRO A 154 5.54 -23.01 -12.60
CA PRO A 154 6.79 -22.27 -12.57
C PRO A 154 6.84 -21.26 -11.41
N SER A 155 7.96 -21.28 -10.69
CA SER A 155 8.15 -20.41 -9.53
C SER A 155 8.45 -18.97 -9.95
N TYR A 156 8.18 -18.03 -9.06
CA TYR A 156 8.62 -16.64 -9.25
C TYR A 156 10.15 -16.53 -9.45
N LYS A 157 10.93 -17.36 -8.75
CA LYS A 157 12.39 -17.41 -8.93
C LYS A 157 12.79 -17.83 -10.35
N GLU A 158 12.08 -18.79 -10.94
CA GLU A 158 12.27 -19.19 -12.34
C GLU A 158 11.93 -18.05 -13.29
N LEU A 159 10.79 -17.38 -13.05
CA LEU A 159 10.39 -16.20 -13.82
C LEU A 159 11.53 -15.16 -13.83
N LEU A 160 12.05 -14.76 -12.67
CA LEU A 160 13.16 -13.80 -12.61
C LEU A 160 14.40 -14.32 -13.35
N ALA A 161 14.81 -15.56 -13.11
CA ALA A 161 16.01 -16.13 -13.70
C ALA A 161 15.98 -16.12 -15.24
N LYS A 162 14.79 -16.33 -15.83
CA LYS A 162 14.58 -16.41 -17.27
C LYS A 162 14.19 -15.10 -17.94
N ARG A 163 13.82 -14.06 -17.17
CA ARG A 163 13.23 -12.82 -17.72
C ARG A 163 14.00 -11.55 -17.39
N LYS A 164 14.87 -11.59 -16.38
CA LYS A 164 15.66 -10.42 -16.00
C LYS A 164 16.54 -9.97 -17.17
N HIS A 165 16.61 -8.66 -17.38
CA HIS A 165 17.42 -8.02 -18.44
C HIS A 165 17.03 -8.37 -19.90
N LEU A 166 15.87 -9.00 -20.14
CA LEU A 166 15.41 -9.28 -21.51
C LEU A 166 14.86 -8.05 -22.23
N SER A 167 14.45 -7.02 -21.49
CA SER A 167 13.93 -5.76 -22.02
C SER A 167 14.40 -4.58 -21.18
N ASP A 168 14.75 -3.48 -21.85
CA ASP A 168 15.07 -2.22 -21.19
C ASP A 168 13.82 -1.44 -20.76
N THR A 169 12.66 -1.69 -21.38
CA THR A 169 11.45 -0.89 -21.15
C THR A 169 10.24 -1.78 -20.86
N ALA A 170 9.50 -1.45 -19.81
CA ALA A 170 8.20 -2.03 -19.49
C ALA A 170 7.08 -1.03 -19.79
N ILE A 171 5.97 -1.50 -20.36
CA ILE A 171 4.71 -0.77 -20.47
C ILE A 171 3.71 -1.45 -19.53
N ILE A 172 3.20 -0.70 -18.57
CA ILE A 172 2.14 -1.14 -17.66
C ILE A 172 0.82 -0.59 -18.20
N VAL A 173 -0.09 -1.51 -18.49
CA VAL A 173 -1.38 -1.26 -19.10
C VAL A 173 -2.47 -1.47 -18.07
N SER A 174 -3.04 -0.37 -17.60
CA SER A 174 -4.15 -0.34 -16.65
C SER A 174 -5.47 0.02 -17.35
N THR A 175 -6.57 -0.08 -16.62
CA THR A 175 -7.94 -0.07 -17.18
C THR A 175 -8.66 1.27 -16.97
N GLY A 176 -7.92 2.37 -16.94
CA GLY A 176 -8.49 3.71 -16.87
C GLY A 176 -9.02 4.20 -18.22
N PRO A 177 -9.94 5.20 -18.23
CA PRO A 177 -10.61 5.67 -19.44
C PRO A 177 -9.70 6.09 -20.61
N SER A 178 -8.47 6.52 -20.33
CA SER A 178 -7.50 6.95 -21.35
C SER A 178 -6.88 5.78 -22.12
N LEU A 179 -7.10 4.52 -21.71
CA LEU A 179 -6.52 3.36 -22.38
C LEU A 179 -6.90 3.29 -23.87
N THR A 180 -8.18 3.51 -24.22
CA THR A 180 -8.71 3.30 -25.58
C THR A 180 -7.90 4.04 -26.64
N LYS A 181 -7.50 5.29 -26.38
CA LYS A 181 -6.73 6.09 -27.34
C LYS A 181 -5.28 5.61 -27.52
N GLN A 182 -4.75 4.85 -26.56
CA GLN A 182 -3.38 4.33 -26.62
C GLN A 182 -3.28 2.98 -27.34
N LEU A 183 -4.39 2.25 -27.51
CA LEU A 183 -4.41 0.91 -28.12
C LEU A 183 -3.78 0.86 -29.53
N PRO A 184 -4.01 1.82 -30.46
CA PRO A 184 -3.38 1.78 -31.78
C PRO A 184 -1.85 1.88 -31.72
N LEU A 185 -1.32 2.74 -30.84
CA LEU A 185 0.13 2.88 -30.64
C LEU A 185 0.69 1.66 -29.92
N LEU A 186 0.01 1.18 -28.88
CA LEU A 186 0.42 -0.01 -28.14
C LEU A 186 0.57 -1.20 -29.10
N LYS A 187 -0.41 -1.42 -29.99
CA LYS A 187 -0.36 -2.46 -31.01
C LYS A 187 0.85 -2.32 -31.94
N LYS A 188 1.17 -1.10 -32.38
CA LYS A 188 2.31 -0.82 -33.26
C LYS A 188 3.67 -1.09 -32.59
N TYR A 189 3.78 -0.86 -31.28
CA TYR A 189 5.05 -0.95 -30.55
C TYR A 189 5.16 -2.18 -29.65
N ALA A 190 4.17 -3.09 -29.66
CA ALA A 190 4.09 -4.20 -28.70
C ALA A 190 5.28 -5.17 -28.73
N SER A 191 5.94 -5.32 -29.87
CA SER A 191 7.14 -6.17 -30.01
C SER A 191 8.38 -5.59 -29.35
N LYS A 192 8.38 -4.31 -28.95
CA LYS A 192 9.58 -3.56 -28.55
C LYS A 192 9.72 -3.30 -27.05
N ALA A 193 8.72 -3.67 -26.27
CA ALA A 193 8.71 -3.49 -24.82
C ALA A 193 8.12 -4.72 -24.15
N THR A 194 8.45 -4.94 -22.87
CA THR A 194 7.69 -5.87 -22.04
C THR A 194 6.34 -5.24 -21.72
N ILE A 195 5.23 -5.94 -21.96
CA ILE A 195 3.89 -5.47 -21.65
C ILE A 195 3.35 -6.22 -20.44
N PHE A 196 3.10 -5.47 -19.36
CA PHE A 196 2.29 -5.91 -18.24
C PHE A 196 0.87 -5.38 -18.42
N CYS A 197 -0.11 -6.27 -18.33
CA CYS A 197 -1.52 -5.95 -18.43
C CYS A 197 -2.20 -6.23 -17.10
N ALA A 198 -3.02 -5.29 -16.62
CA ALA A 198 -3.93 -5.59 -15.53
C ALA A 198 -4.98 -6.62 -15.97
N ASP A 199 -5.40 -7.49 -15.05
CA ASP A 199 -6.51 -8.44 -15.22
C ASP A 199 -7.74 -7.82 -15.91
N SER A 200 -8.17 -6.65 -15.48
CA SER A 200 -9.31 -5.92 -16.05
C SER A 200 -9.07 -5.35 -17.45
N ALA A 201 -7.81 -5.11 -17.83
CA ALA A 201 -7.43 -4.65 -19.17
C ALA A 201 -7.25 -5.82 -20.16
N TYR A 202 -7.09 -7.05 -19.66
CA TYR A 202 -6.84 -8.22 -20.49
C TYR A 202 -7.94 -8.51 -21.53
N PRO A 203 -9.24 -8.50 -21.18
CA PRO A 203 -10.30 -8.66 -22.18
C PRO A 203 -10.30 -7.55 -23.25
N ILE A 204 -9.92 -6.32 -22.89
CA ILE A 204 -9.81 -5.20 -23.82
C ILE A 204 -8.66 -5.47 -24.80
N LEU A 205 -7.49 -5.87 -24.30
CA LEU A 205 -6.33 -6.16 -25.13
C LEU A 205 -6.58 -7.35 -26.08
N ALA A 206 -7.27 -8.38 -25.62
CA ALA A 206 -7.71 -9.50 -26.45
C ALA A 206 -8.63 -9.04 -27.60
N LYS A 207 -9.64 -8.22 -27.29
CA LYS A 207 -10.57 -7.64 -28.29
C LYS A 207 -9.84 -6.85 -29.39
N HIS A 208 -8.75 -6.15 -29.03
CA HIS A 208 -7.94 -5.37 -29.98
C HIS A 208 -6.78 -6.16 -30.60
N ASN A 209 -6.66 -7.45 -30.27
CA ASN A 209 -5.58 -8.34 -30.69
C ASN A 209 -4.19 -7.76 -30.38
N ILE A 210 -4.00 -7.34 -29.13
CA ILE A 210 -2.74 -6.85 -28.57
C ILE A 210 -2.31 -7.85 -27.51
N LYS A 211 -1.35 -8.72 -27.83
CA LYS A 211 -0.88 -9.77 -26.91
C LYS A 211 0.08 -9.17 -25.86
N PRO A 212 -0.27 -9.15 -24.56
CA PRO A 212 0.68 -8.78 -23.50
C PRO A 212 1.67 -9.92 -23.25
N ASP A 213 2.80 -9.62 -22.61
CA ASP A 213 3.73 -10.67 -22.15
C ASP A 213 3.28 -11.22 -20.79
N TYR A 214 2.73 -10.34 -19.95
CA TYR A 214 2.24 -10.65 -18.62
C TYR A 214 0.84 -10.12 -18.39
N VAL A 215 -0.02 -10.93 -17.79
CA VAL A 215 -1.31 -10.49 -17.24
C VAL A 215 -1.25 -10.67 -15.72
N CYS A 216 -1.43 -9.60 -14.97
CA CYS A 216 -1.29 -9.61 -13.51
C CYS A 216 -2.65 -9.55 -12.82
N MET A 217 -2.80 -10.31 -11.72
CA MET A 217 -3.99 -10.27 -10.87
C MET A 217 -3.57 -10.21 -9.39
N LEU A 218 -4.17 -9.29 -8.65
CA LEU A 218 -3.90 -9.08 -7.23
C LEU A 218 -5.13 -9.32 -6.35
N GLU A 219 -6.31 -8.94 -6.85
CA GLU A 219 -7.54 -8.90 -6.07
C GLU A 219 -8.14 -10.29 -5.82
N ARG A 220 -8.82 -10.42 -4.68
CA ARG A 220 -9.26 -11.71 -4.13
C ARG A 220 -10.76 -11.98 -4.21
N THR A 221 -11.48 -11.12 -4.92
CA THR A 221 -12.93 -11.23 -5.14
C THR A 221 -13.25 -12.22 -6.26
N ASP A 222 -14.44 -12.81 -6.21
CA ASP A 222 -14.97 -13.62 -7.31
C ASP A 222 -15.25 -12.76 -8.55
N PHE A 223 -15.71 -11.52 -8.38
CA PHE A 223 -15.91 -10.55 -9.46
C PHE A 223 -14.67 -10.38 -10.34
N THR A 224 -13.49 -10.18 -9.74
CA THR A 224 -12.25 -10.01 -10.50
C THR A 224 -11.79 -11.31 -11.18
N ALA A 225 -12.17 -12.49 -10.67
CA ALA A 225 -11.87 -13.76 -11.33
C ALA A 225 -12.55 -13.90 -12.70
N GLU A 226 -13.71 -13.25 -12.88
CA GLU A 226 -14.46 -13.29 -14.15
C GLU A 226 -13.71 -12.62 -15.31
N PHE A 227 -12.66 -11.81 -15.06
CA PHE A 227 -11.78 -11.32 -16.14
C PHE A 227 -11.04 -12.46 -16.87
N PHE A 228 -10.92 -13.63 -16.25
CA PHE A 228 -10.32 -14.81 -16.87
C PHE A 228 -11.33 -15.83 -17.38
N ASN A 229 -12.64 -15.60 -17.17
CA ASN A 229 -13.72 -16.46 -17.65
C ASN A 229 -14.00 -16.25 -19.15
N HIS A 230 -12.94 -16.33 -19.95
CA HIS A 230 -12.96 -16.20 -21.40
C HIS A 230 -12.03 -17.24 -22.00
N ASP A 231 -12.43 -17.83 -23.13
CA ASP A 231 -11.57 -18.65 -23.97
C ASP A 231 -11.15 -17.85 -25.20
N PHE A 232 -9.92 -17.31 -25.17
CA PHE A 232 -9.32 -16.60 -26.30
C PHE A 232 -8.42 -17.50 -27.17
N GLY A 233 -8.36 -18.81 -26.90
CA GLY A 233 -7.61 -19.79 -27.69
C GLY A 233 -6.14 -19.43 -27.91
N GLU A 234 -5.70 -19.38 -29.17
CA GLU A 234 -4.30 -19.09 -29.55
C GLU A 234 -3.81 -17.70 -29.14
N PHE A 235 -4.72 -16.77 -28.78
CA PHE A 235 -4.32 -15.48 -28.22
C PHE A 235 -3.53 -15.67 -26.92
N ASP A 236 -3.93 -16.62 -26.08
CA ASP A 236 -3.31 -16.84 -24.76
C ASP A 236 -1.96 -17.54 -24.83
N LYS A 237 -1.63 -18.10 -25.99
CA LYS A 237 -0.36 -18.74 -26.21
C LYS A 237 0.78 -17.77 -25.91
N ASP A 238 1.74 -18.24 -25.11
CA ASP A 238 2.92 -17.52 -24.62
C ASP A 238 2.67 -16.36 -23.64
N ILE A 239 1.41 -16.00 -23.34
CA ILE A 239 1.09 -15.07 -22.24
C ILE A 239 1.39 -15.76 -20.93
N VAL A 240 2.06 -15.08 -19.99
CA VAL A 240 2.23 -15.56 -18.61
C VAL A 240 1.28 -14.80 -17.68
N PHE A 241 0.34 -15.52 -17.08
CA PHE A 241 -0.55 -15.00 -16.05
C PHE A 241 0.17 -15.05 -14.71
N ILE A 242 0.30 -13.90 -14.04
CA ILE A 242 0.97 -13.75 -12.74
C ILE A 242 -0.07 -13.36 -11.70
N CYS A 243 -0.47 -14.31 -10.87
CA CYS A 243 -1.48 -14.09 -9.83
C CYS A 243 -0.84 -14.00 -8.44
N ALA A 244 -1.35 -13.12 -7.61
CA ALA A 244 -1.08 -13.17 -6.18
C ALA A 244 -1.64 -14.48 -5.58
N GLY A 245 -0.98 -15.04 -4.58
CA GLY A 245 -1.40 -16.29 -3.96
C GLY A 245 -2.79 -16.23 -3.32
N VAL A 246 -3.25 -15.02 -3.00
CA VAL A 246 -4.55 -14.76 -2.36
C VAL A 246 -5.69 -14.58 -3.35
N VAL A 247 -5.49 -14.68 -4.68
CA VAL A 247 -6.60 -14.47 -5.63
C VAL A 247 -7.72 -15.50 -5.43
N HIS A 248 -8.93 -15.15 -5.85
CA HIS A 248 -10.06 -16.07 -5.75
C HIS A 248 -9.80 -17.38 -6.52
N PRO A 249 -10.07 -18.58 -5.96
CA PRO A 249 -9.74 -19.88 -6.59
C PRO A 249 -10.31 -20.08 -8.00
N LYS A 250 -11.48 -19.50 -8.30
CA LYS A 250 -12.05 -19.47 -9.66
C LYS A 250 -11.08 -18.91 -10.71
N ALA A 251 -10.27 -17.91 -10.37
CA ALA A 251 -9.27 -17.36 -11.29
C ALA A 251 -8.26 -18.44 -11.69
N ILE A 252 -7.81 -19.24 -10.71
CA ILE A 252 -6.88 -20.35 -10.94
C ILE A 252 -7.55 -21.47 -11.75
N GLU A 253 -8.84 -21.71 -11.53
CA GLU A 253 -9.63 -22.65 -12.33
C GLU A 253 -9.72 -22.23 -13.79
N TYR A 254 -10.07 -20.97 -14.08
CA TYR A 254 -10.18 -20.44 -15.45
C TYR A 254 -8.84 -20.41 -16.20
N LEU A 255 -7.73 -20.24 -15.47
CA LEU A 255 -6.38 -20.24 -16.03
C LEU A 255 -5.76 -21.64 -16.17
N LYS A 256 -6.49 -22.70 -15.85
CA LYS A 256 -5.98 -24.07 -15.95
C LYS A 256 -5.53 -24.39 -17.38
N GLY A 257 -4.30 -24.87 -17.53
CA GLY A 257 -3.69 -25.17 -18.82
C GLY A 257 -3.03 -23.97 -19.53
N ARG A 258 -3.12 -22.76 -18.96
CA ARG A 258 -2.39 -21.57 -19.43
C ARG A 258 -1.04 -21.46 -18.70
N ASN A 259 -0.14 -20.59 -19.17
CA ASN A 259 1.12 -20.36 -18.45
C ASN A 259 0.84 -19.52 -17.21
N LEU A 260 0.79 -20.16 -16.05
CA LEU A 260 0.47 -19.53 -14.78
C LEU A 260 1.71 -19.50 -13.87
N VAL A 261 1.92 -18.35 -13.23
CA VAL A 261 2.84 -18.17 -12.10
C VAL A 261 2.02 -17.61 -10.94
N ILE A 262 2.10 -18.25 -9.77
CA ILE A 262 1.49 -17.74 -8.55
C ILE A 262 2.62 -17.28 -7.62
N THR A 263 2.54 -16.05 -7.13
CA THR A 263 3.53 -15.43 -6.24
C THR A 263 2.90 -15.05 -4.90
N GLN A 264 3.68 -15.16 -3.82
CA GLN A 264 3.20 -14.74 -2.51
C GLN A 264 2.94 -13.22 -2.46
N LYS A 265 1.88 -12.81 -1.74
CA LYS A 265 1.68 -11.42 -1.32
C LYS A 265 2.46 -11.19 -0.02
N VAL A 266 2.99 -9.99 0.19
CA VAL A 266 3.72 -9.61 1.42
C VAL A 266 2.74 -9.59 2.60
N LEU A 267 2.53 -10.75 3.21
CA LEU A 267 1.57 -11.00 4.29
C LEU A 267 2.12 -12.03 5.26
N THR A 268 1.73 -11.96 6.53
CA THR A 268 2.36 -12.73 7.61
C THR A 268 2.16 -14.24 7.47
N PHE A 269 0.99 -14.70 6.99
CA PHE A 269 0.74 -16.13 6.83
C PHE A 269 1.59 -16.75 5.70
N PRO A 270 1.71 -16.14 4.50
CA PRO A 270 2.72 -16.54 3.52
C PRO A 270 4.17 -16.59 4.06
N TYR A 271 4.58 -15.66 4.93
CA TYR A 271 5.86 -15.70 5.64
C TYR A 271 6.01 -16.91 6.57
N TYR A 272 4.95 -17.24 7.31
CA TYR A 272 4.93 -18.42 8.17
C TYR A 272 5.07 -19.73 7.38
N ILE A 273 4.43 -19.83 6.21
CA ILE A 273 4.55 -20.98 5.29
C ILE A 273 5.98 -21.11 4.72
N ASN A 274 6.68 -19.98 4.49
CA ASN A 274 8.12 -19.91 4.20
C ASN A 274 8.56 -20.66 2.91
N LEU A 275 7.81 -20.50 1.83
CA LEU A 275 8.13 -21.05 0.50
C LEU A 275 8.93 -20.05 -0.35
N LYS A 276 10.19 -19.83 0.01
CA LYS A 276 11.04 -18.76 -0.56
C LYS A 276 11.19 -18.77 -2.09
N ASP A 277 11.11 -19.92 -2.76
CA ASP A 277 11.20 -19.97 -4.23
C ASP A 277 9.98 -19.30 -4.91
N PHE A 278 8.87 -19.14 -4.19
CA PHE A 278 7.63 -18.47 -4.61
C PHE A 278 7.50 -17.06 -4.00
N SER A 279 8.65 -16.41 -3.73
CA SER A 279 8.84 -15.11 -3.04
C SER A 279 7.75 -14.04 -3.26
N TYR A 280 7.77 -13.03 -2.38
CA TYR A 280 6.78 -11.97 -2.26
C TYR A 280 6.86 -10.89 -3.36
N ALA A 281 6.28 -11.15 -4.53
CA ALA A 281 6.28 -10.18 -5.64
C ALA A 281 4.92 -9.49 -5.87
N ALA A 282 3.86 -9.97 -5.23
CA ALA A 282 2.60 -9.24 -5.15
C ALA A 282 2.70 -8.15 -4.07
N VAL A 283 3.26 -6.99 -4.46
CA VAL A 283 3.45 -5.82 -3.59
C VAL A 283 2.42 -4.73 -3.93
N GLY A 284 1.99 -4.01 -2.89
CA GLY A 284 1.05 -2.90 -3.00
C GLY A 284 -0.43 -3.32 -2.97
N PHE A 285 -1.28 -2.36 -3.32
CA PHE A 285 -2.73 -2.41 -3.14
C PHE A 285 -3.52 -2.38 -4.45
N SER A 286 -2.84 -2.45 -5.59
CA SER A 286 -3.48 -2.55 -6.90
C SER A 286 -2.59 -3.34 -7.84
N VAL A 287 -3.18 -3.87 -8.91
CA VAL A 287 -2.45 -4.64 -9.93
C VAL A 287 -1.32 -3.80 -10.56
N ALA A 288 -1.51 -2.50 -10.71
CA ALA A 288 -0.48 -1.59 -11.22
C ALA A 288 0.76 -1.52 -10.31
N HIS A 289 0.59 -1.53 -8.99
CA HIS A 289 1.72 -1.61 -8.05
C HIS A 289 2.48 -2.92 -8.21
N MET A 290 1.76 -4.04 -8.31
CA MET A 290 2.37 -5.35 -8.52
C MET A 290 3.17 -5.38 -9.85
N SER A 291 2.59 -4.89 -10.94
CA SER A 291 3.28 -4.79 -12.24
C SER A 291 4.48 -3.84 -12.19
N TYR A 292 4.40 -2.74 -11.44
CA TYR A 292 5.52 -1.83 -11.23
C TYR A 292 6.67 -2.51 -10.49
N PHE A 293 6.37 -3.18 -9.37
CA PHE A 293 7.37 -3.90 -8.60
C PHE A 293 8.01 -5.04 -9.41
N LEU A 294 7.21 -5.80 -10.17
CA LEU A 294 7.74 -6.81 -11.10
C LEU A 294 8.64 -6.20 -12.18
N SER A 295 8.31 -5.00 -12.68
CA SER A 295 9.14 -4.28 -13.65
C SER A 295 10.51 -3.93 -13.05
N VAL A 296 10.55 -3.49 -11.79
CA VAL A 296 11.79 -3.23 -11.01
C VAL A 296 12.61 -4.52 -10.89
N LEU A 297 11.99 -5.61 -10.47
CA LEU A 297 12.66 -6.90 -10.23
C LEU A 297 13.24 -7.54 -11.49
N LEU A 298 12.58 -7.35 -12.63
CA LEU A 298 13.06 -7.76 -13.95
C LEU A 298 14.13 -6.82 -14.53
N ASN A 299 14.47 -5.74 -13.80
CA ASN A 299 15.55 -4.82 -14.10
C ASN A 299 15.33 -4.02 -15.40
N HIS A 300 14.09 -3.61 -15.65
CA HIS A 300 13.79 -2.63 -16.68
C HIS A 300 14.40 -1.27 -16.31
N LYS A 301 14.89 -0.54 -17.31
CA LYS A 301 15.48 0.80 -17.15
C LYS A 301 14.45 1.92 -17.28
N ASN A 302 13.33 1.66 -17.95
CA ASN A 302 12.23 2.61 -18.12
C ASN A 302 10.89 1.91 -17.84
N ILE A 303 9.97 2.62 -17.19
CA ILE A 303 8.59 2.16 -16.97
C ILE A 303 7.65 3.17 -17.61
N ILE A 304 6.73 2.72 -18.47
CA ILE A 304 5.73 3.55 -19.12
C ILE A 304 4.36 3.17 -18.58
N LEU A 305 3.58 4.15 -18.11
CA LEU A 305 2.22 3.95 -17.61
C LEU A 305 1.21 4.41 -18.67
N ILE A 306 0.30 3.52 -19.08
CA ILE A 306 -0.86 3.85 -19.92
C ILE A 306 -2.15 3.31 -19.29
N GLY A 307 -3.26 4.04 -19.46
CA GLY A 307 -4.52 3.72 -18.78
C GLY A 307 -4.45 3.77 -17.24
N GLN A 308 -3.35 4.25 -16.65
CA GLN A 308 -3.23 4.49 -15.21
C GLN A 308 -3.79 5.88 -14.86
N ASP A 309 -5.09 6.09 -15.11
CA ASP A 309 -5.69 7.42 -14.99
C ASP A 309 -5.87 7.86 -13.55
N LEU A 310 -6.32 6.95 -12.66
CA LEU A 310 -6.64 7.28 -11.27
C LEU A 310 -7.60 8.48 -11.15
N ALA A 311 -8.45 8.66 -12.16
CA ALA A 311 -9.37 9.76 -12.33
C ALA A 311 -10.49 9.36 -13.30
N TYR A 312 -11.64 9.98 -13.14
CA TYR A 312 -12.76 9.84 -14.06
C TYR A 312 -12.49 10.64 -15.34
N ALA A 313 -12.99 10.13 -16.46
CA ALA A 313 -13.02 10.89 -17.70
C ALA A 313 -13.94 12.12 -17.58
N LYS A 314 -13.81 13.08 -18.51
CA LYS A 314 -14.65 14.30 -18.55
C LYS A 314 -16.16 14.01 -18.60
N ASN A 315 -16.55 12.87 -19.21
CA ASN A 315 -17.94 12.41 -19.27
C ASN A 315 -18.39 11.64 -18.01
N GLY A 316 -17.52 11.48 -17.01
CA GLY A 316 -17.79 10.77 -15.76
C GLY A 316 -17.49 9.27 -15.79
N ASN A 317 -17.02 8.70 -16.90
CA ASN A 317 -16.66 7.28 -16.97
C ASN A 317 -15.49 6.96 -16.04
N SER A 318 -15.56 5.81 -15.35
CA SER A 318 -14.46 5.27 -14.55
C SER A 318 -13.55 4.33 -15.33
N HIS A 319 -14.04 3.77 -16.44
CA HIS A 319 -13.32 2.82 -17.28
C HIS A 319 -13.51 3.14 -18.78
N PRO A 320 -12.73 2.51 -19.68
CA PRO A 320 -12.98 2.49 -21.11
C PRO A 320 -14.34 1.91 -21.49
N ASP A 321 -14.85 2.33 -22.65
CA ASP A 321 -16.10 1.79 -23.24
C ASP A 321 -16.07 0.27 -23.47
N ASP A 322 -14.88 -0.28 -23.71
CA ASP A 322 -14.67 -1.71 -23.94
C ASP A 322 -14.56 -2.54 -22.64
N TYR A 323 -14.69 -1.91 -21.46
CA TYR A 323 -14.63 -2.63 -20.19
C TYR A 323 -15.85 -3.55 -20.01
N GLN A 324 -15.60 -4.80 -19.63
CA GLN A 324 -16.63 -5.85 -19.64
C GLN A 324 -17.81 -5.57 -18.69
N ASN A 325 -17.62 -4.74 -17.66
CA ASN A 325 -18.64 -4.42 -16.65
C ASN A 325 -19.27 -3.02 -16.83
N SER A 326 -19.14 -2.41 -18.02
CA SER A 326 -19.53 -1.02 -18.36
C SER A 326 -18.52 0.06 -17.94
N ALA A 327 -18.31 1.05 -18.82
CA ALA A 327 -17.48 2.22 -18.58
C ALA A 327 -17.84 3.01 -17.30
N THR A 328 -19.08 2.87 -16.83
CA THR A 328 -19.60 3.58 -15.65
C THR A 328 -19.67 2.73 -14.38
N TYR A 329 -19.09 1.52 -14.37
CA TYR A 329 -19.20 0.55 -13.27
C TYR A 329 -18.93 1.16 -11.88
N GLU A 330 -17.92 2.03 -11.77
CA GLU A 330 -17.52 2.66 -10.49
C GLU A 330 -17.78 4.17 -10.46
N SER A 331 -18.50 4.71 -11.44
CA SER A 331 -18.69 6.16 -11.59
C SER A 331 -19.41 6.81 -10.42
N GLN A 332 -20.23 6.05 -9.68
CA GLN A 332 -21.06 6.56 -8.57
C GLN A 332 -20.80 5.83 -7.24
N THR A 333 -19.79 4.95 -7.19
CA THR A 333 -19.50 4.12 -6.00
C THR A 333 -18.95 4.95 -4.84
N TYR A 334 -18.15 5.98 -5.16
CA TYR A 334 -17.43 6.79 -4.18
C TYR A 334 -17.75 8.27 -4.37
N GLU A 335 -17.58 9.05 -3.30
CA GLU A 335 -17.65 10.51 -3.37
C GLU A 335 -16.54 11.05 -4.30
N HIS A 336 -16.92 11.98 -5.16
CA HIS A 336 -15.99 12.61 -6.10
C HIS A 336 -15.23 13.73 -5.40
N ILE A 337 -13.91 13.61 -5.39
CA ILE A 337 -12.99 14.67 -4.97
C ILE A 337 -12.16 15.15 -6.16
N LEU A 338 -11.45 16.25 -5.98
CA LEU A 338 -10.58 16.83 -7.02
C LEU A 338 -9.12 16.55 -6.72
N THR A 339 -8.33 16.36 -7.78
CA THR A 339 -6.88 16.30 -7.70
C THR A 339 -6.25 16.94 -8.93
N LYS A 340 -4.96 17.24 -8.87
CA LYS A 340 -4.23 17.83 -9.99
C LYS A 340 -4.26 16.88 -11.20
N ALA A 341 -4.68 17.42 -12.34
CA ALA A 341 -4.68 16.72 -13.61
C ALA A 341 -3.26 16.59 -14.17
N TYR A 342 -3.08 15.62 -15.06
CA TYR A 342 -1.93 15.53 -15.96
C TYR A 342 -1.58 16.92 -16.55
N GLY A 343 -0.30 17.31 -16.47
CA GLY A 343 0.19 18.62 -16.90
C GLY A 343 0.10 19.72 -15.83
N GLY A 344 -0.52 19.44 -14.68
CA GLY A 344 -0.43 20.24 -13.45
C GLY A 344 -1.18 21.58 -13.43
N LYS A 345 -1.98 21.89 -14.45
CA LYS A 345 -2.72 23.17 -14.56
C LYS A 345 -4.21 23.07 -14.24
N GLU A 346 -4.81 21.93 -14.51
CA GLU A 346 -6.24 21.68 -14.32
C GLU A 346 -6.45 20.68 -13.17
N GLU A 347 -7.69 20.49 -12.77
CA GLU A 347 -8.10 19.45 -11.83
C GLU A 347 -8.96 18.41 -12.53
N VAL A 348 -8.88 17.17 -12.05
CA VAL A 348 -9.71 16.04 -12.49
C VAL A 348 -10.43 15.44 -11.30
N LYS A 349 -11.61 14.87 -11.56
CA LYS A 349 -12.37 14.14 -10.55
C LYS A 349 -11.73 12.78 -10.29
N THR A 350 -11.66 12.40 -9.03
CA THR A 350 -11.15 11.12 -8.54
C THR A 350 -11.90 10.74 -7.24
N HIS A 351 -11.43 9.72 -6.54
CA HIS A 351 -11.93 9.33 -5.22
C HIS A 351 -10.80 8.86 -4.31
N GLU A 352 -11.09 8.69 -3.02
CA GLU A 352 -10.09 8.42 -1.98
C GLU A 352 -9.22 7.18 -2.23
N VAL A 353 -9.79 6.09 -2.77
CA VAL A 353 -9.05 4.85 -3.04
C VAL A 353 -8.06 5.04 -4.19
N TRP A 354 -8.43 5.79 -5.23
CA TRP A 354 -7.49 6.11 -6.32
C TRP A 354 -6.41 7.08 -5.89
N ILE A 355 -6.69 8.02 -4.97
CA ILE A 355 -5.66 8.84 -4.33
C ILE A 355 -4.70 7.98 -3.52
N PHE A 356 -5.21 7.02 -2.75
CA PHE A 356 -4.39 6.07 -2.02
C PHE A 356 -3.48 5.26 -2.97
N PHE A 357 -4.02 4.75 -4.08
CA PHE A 357 -3.22 4.07 -5.09
C PHE A 357 -2.18 5.00 -5.74
N LYS A 358 -2.56 6.24 -6.05
CA LYS A 358 -1.65 7.23 -6.60
C LYS A 358 -0.45 7.45 -5.67
N GLN A 359 -0.70 7.66 -4.37
CA GLN A 359 0.34 7.94 -3.39
C GLN A 359 1.29 6.77 -3.16
N MET A 360 0.76 5.55 -3.13
CA MET A 360 1.58 4.35 -3.07
C MET A 360 2.49 4.25 -4.30
N LEU A 361 1.94 4.48 -5.50
CA LEU A 361 2.73 4.49 -6.74
C LEU A 361 3.81 5.59 -6.74
N GLU A 362 3.49 6.80 -6.28
CA GLU A 362 4.45 7.91 -6.12
C GLU A 362 5.59 7.53 -5.16
N THR A 363 5.27 6.86 -4.05
CA THR A 363 6.25 6.35 -3.09
C THR A 363 7.17 5.33 -3.75
N MET A 364 6.62 4.38 -4.51
CA MET A 364 7.41 3.37 -5.24
C MET A 364 8.30 4.01 -6.32
N ILE A 365 7.84 5.05 -7.00
CA ILE A 365 8.64 5.77 -8.00
C ILE A 365 9.87 6.40 -7.35
N ILE A 366 9.70 7.04 -6.19
CA ILE A 366 10.79 7.65 -5.43
C ILE A 366 11.75 6.57 -4.91
N GLU A 367 11.22 5.55 -4.24
CA GLU A 367 12.00 4.47 -3.61
C GLU A 367 12.90 3.74 -4.61
N TYR A 368 12.34 3.34 -5.76
CA TYR A 368 13.07 2.57 -6.75
C TYR A 368 13.87 3.42 -7.74
N SER A 369 13.56 4.73 -7.84
CA SER A 369 14.30 5.69 -8.66
C SER A 369 14.49 5.24 -10.13
N ILE A 370 13.51 4.51 -10.68
CA ILE A 370 13.48 4.12 -12.09
C ILE A 370 12.76 5.21 -12.89
N PRO A 371 13.33 5.70 -14.01
CA PRO A 371 12.64 6.59 -14.94
C PRO A 371 11.25 6.07 -15.30
N THR A 372 10.23 6.73 -14.76
CA THR A 372 8.83 6.36 -14.93
C THR A 372 8.13 7.44 -15.73
N TYR A 373 7.48 7.06 -16.81
CA TYR A 373 6.81 7.96 -17.74
C TYR A 373 5.30 7.83 -17.57
N ASN A 374 4.69 8.89 -17.06
CA ASN A 374 3.23 8.99 -17.06
C ASN A 374 2.77 9.37 -18.48
N CYS A 375 2.11 8.44 -19.17
CA CYS A 375 1.55 8.63 -20.51
C CYS A 375 0.00 8.63 -20.50
N THR A 376 -0.62 8.96 -19.37
CA THR A 376 -2.07 8.95 -19.16
C THR A 376 -2.65 10.36 -19.32
N GLU A 377 -2.54 10.91 -20.53
CA GLU A 377 -3.10 12.24 -20.82
C GLU A 377 -4.61 12.28 -20.46
N GLY A 378 -5.02 13.13 -19.52
CA GLY A 378 -6.39 13.22 -19.03
C GLY A 378 -6.67 12.47 -17.71
N GLY A 379 -5.68 11.76 -17.17
CA GLY A 379 -5.70 11.22 -15.81
C GLY A 379 -5.19 12.21 -14.76
N ALA A 380 -5.00 11.73 -13.55
CA ALA A 380 -4.33 12.44 -12.46
C ALA A 380 -2.83 12.60 -12.74
N ARG A 381 -2.26 13.70 -12.27
CA ARG A 381 -0.80 13.86 -12.17
C ARG A 381 -0.27 12.84 -11.18
N ILE A 382 0.87 12.21 -11.49
CA ILE A 382 1.57 11.28 -10.59
C ILE A 382 2.93 11.90 -10.32
N GLU A 383 3.16 12.40 -9.11
CA GLU A 383 4.40 13.04 -8.71
C GLU A 383 5.58 12.06 -8.74
N GLY A 384 6.76 12.57 -9.12
CA GLY A 384 7.94 11.75 -9.40
C GLY A 384 7.96 11.10 -10.79
N ALA A 385 6.80 10.92 -11.44
CA ALA A 385 6.75 10.47 -12.83
C ALA A 385 7.00 11.63 -13.83
N ILE A 386 7.61 11.30 -14.97
CA ILE A 386 7.86 12.20 -16.08
C ILE A 386 6.63 12.17 -17.00
N GLU A 387 5.90 13.28 -17.08
CA GLU A 387 4.76 13.41 -18.00
C GLU A 387 5.23 13.55 -19.44
N LYS A 388 4.88 12.59 -20.30
CA LYS A 388 5.12 12.60 -21.75
C LYS A 388 3.92 12.02 -22.51
N PRO A 389 3.65 12.45 -23.75
CA PRO A 389 2.71 11.74 -24.62
C PRO A 389 3.20 10.31 -24.89
N PHE A 390 2.29 9.35 -25.02
CA PHE A 390 2.68 7.95 -25.24
C PHE A 390 3.50 7.77 -26.52
N LEU A 391 3.15 8.49 -27.59
CA LEU A 391 3.91 8.49 -28.84
C LEU A 391 5.38 8.88 -28.63
N TRP A 392 5.64 9.91 -27.81
CA TRP A 392 7.00 10.32 -27.49
C TRP A 392 7.77 9.19 -26.81
N ALA A 393 7.15 8.51 -25.82
CA ALA A 393 7.77 7.40 -25.13
C ALA A 393 8.07 6.24 -26.09
N CYS A 394 7.13 5.92 -26.99
CA CYS A 394 7.34 4.91 -28.03
C CYS A 394 8.53 5.25 -28.94
N GLU A 395 8.59 6.48 -29.47
CA GLU A 395 9.62 6.88 -30.42
C GLU A 395 11.02 7.00 -29.80
N ASN A 396 11.10 7.41 -28.53
CA ASN A 396 12.38 7.69 -27.87
C ASN A 396 12.91 6.50 -27.06
N LEU A 397 12.04 5.60 -26.58
CA LEU A 397 12.44 4.50 -25.69
C LEU A 397 12.34 3.12 -26.35
N LEU A 398 11.59 2.97 -27.45
CA LEU A 398 11.29 1.67 -28.08
C LEU A 398 11.96 1.55 -29.46
N GLY A 399 13.30 1.61 -29.47
CA GLY A 399 14.10 1.62 -30.69
C GLY A 399 14.35 0.24 -31.33
N LYS A 400 14.21 -0.86 -30.59
CA LYS A 400 14.55 -2.22 -31.05
C LYS A 400 13.44 -3.21 -30.73
N ASP A 401 13.20 -4.16 -31.63
CA ASP A 401 12.34 -5.30 -31.35
C ASP A 401 12.99 -6.25 -30.35
N LEU A 402 12.16 -6.83 -29.48
CA LEU A 402 12.55 -7.86 -28.53
C LEU A 402 12.39 -9.24 -29.17
N ASN A 403 13.20 -10.19 -28.71
CA ASN A 403 13.06 -11.59 -29.10
C ASN A 403 11.87 -12.22 -28.36
N LYS A 404 10.67 -12.03 -28.92
CA LYS A 404 9.41 -12.61 -28.42
C LYS A 404 8.98 -13.83 -29.26
N PRO A 405 8.31 -14.83 -28.68
CA PRO A 405 7.98 -14.94 -27.25
C PRO A 405 9.23 -15.18 -26.40
N PHE A 406 9.18 -14.75 -25.14
CA PHE A 406 10.29 -14.98 -24.21
C PHE A 406 10.41 -16.48 -23.84
N GLU A 407 11.61 -16.93 -23.45
CA GLU A 407 11.94 -18.33 -23.15
C GLU A 407 10.91 -19.05 -22.26
N LYS A 408 10.46 -20.26 -22.58
CA LYS A 408 9.45 -20.93 -21.74
C LYS A 408 9.90 -21.10 -20.27
N LEU A 409 8.98 -20.89 -19.34
CA LEU A 409 9.21 -21.13 -17.91
C LEU A 409 8.92 -22.59 -17.57
N GLU A 410 9.77 -23.20 -16.73
CA GLU A 410 9.62 -24.60 -16.35
C GLU A 410 9.28 -24.74 -14.85
N PRO A 411 8.41 -25.69 -14.48
CA PRO A 411 8.09 -25.94 -13.08
C PRO A 411 9.27 -26.62 -12.38
N LEU A 412 9.22 -26.63 -11.04
CA LEU A 412 10.18 -27.39 -10.23
C LEU A 412 10.12 -28.89 -10.57
N SER A 413 11.19 -29.64 -10.28
CA SER A 413 11.15 -31.10 -10.41
C SER A 413 10.06 -31.70 -9.50
N LEU A 414 9.43 -32.80 -9.93
CA LEU A 414 8.38 -33.47 -9.16
C LEU A 414 8.79 -33.78 -7.71
N LYS A 415 10.06 -34.16 -7.49
CA LYS A 415 10.63 -34.38 -6.15
C LYS A 415 10.56 -33.11 -5.30
N LYS A 416 10.91 -31.95 -5.87
CA LYS A 416 10.87 -30.66 -5.17
C LYS A 416 9.44 -30.17 -4.95
N GLN A 417 8.55 -30.38 -5.92
CA GLN A 417 7.12 -30.10 -5.75
C GLN A 417 6.55 -30.89 -4.55
N ASN A 418 6.77 -32.20 -4.49
CA ASN A 418 6.31 -33.05 -3.39
C ASN A 418 6.92 -32.64 -2.04
N GLU A 419 8.22 -32.28 -2.00
CA GLU A 419 8.86 -31.76 -0.80
C GLU A 419 8.18 -30.49 -0.27
N PHE A 420 7.89 -29.53 -1.15
CA PHE A 420 7.24 -28.28 -0.79
C PHE A 420 5.77 -28.45 -0.42
N LEU A 421 5.04 -29.32 -1.12
CA LEU A 421 3.67 -29.68 -0.75
C LEU A 421 3.59 -30.24 0.66
N LEU A 422 4.48 -31.18 1.03
CA LEU A 422 4.54 -31.75 2.38
C LEU A 422 4.89 -30.69 3.44
N LYS A 423 5.85 -29.81 3.15
CA LYS A 423 6.22 -28.71 4.06
C LYS A 423 5.05 -27.74 4.28
N ALA A 424 4.37 -27.36 3.21
CA ALA A 424 3.21 -26.47 3.27
C ALA A 424 2.06 -27.12 4.05
N TYR A 425 1.75 -28.38 3.74
CA TYR A 425 0.73 -29.17 4.45
C TYR A 425 1.01 -29.22 5.96
N TYR A 426 2.22 -29.59 6.37
CA TYR A 426 2.61 -29.64 7.77
C TYR A 426 2.42 -28.28 8.47
N LYS A 427 2.83 -27.19 7.83
CA LYS A 427 2.68 -25.83 8.37
C LYS A 427 1.22 -25.41 8.53
N VAL A 428 0.38 -25.72 7.55
CA VAL A 428 -1.07 -25.45 7.60
C VAL A 428 -1.71 -26.25 8.74
N CYS A 429 -1.43 -27.55 8.87
CA CYS A 429 -1.93 -28.36 9.99
C CYS A 429 -1.52 -27.79 11.35
N LYS A 430 -0.26 -27.40 11.50
CA LYS A 430 0.24 -26.77 12.72
C LYS A 430 -0.48 -25.46 13.05
N SER A 431 -0.79 -24.65 12.03
CA SER A 431 -1.55 -23.40 12.24
C SER A 431 -3.00 -23.65 12.64
N ILE A 432 -3.64 -24.68 12.09
CA ILE A 432 -4.99 -25.10 12.50
C ILE A 432 -5.00 -25.55 13.97
N GLU A 433 -3.99 -26.33 14.40
CA GLU A 433 -3.84 -26.72 15.80
C GLU A 433 -3.61 -25.49 16.70
N HIS A 434 -2.70 -24.61 16.31
CA HIS A 434 -2.43 -23.36 17.03
C HIS A 434 -3.68 -22.50 17.17
N CYS A 435 -4.46 -22.31 16.10
CA CYS A 435 -5.71 -21.56 16.12
C CYS A 435 -6.73 -22.15 17.10
N LYS A 436 -6.86 -23.48 17.17
CA LYS A 436 -7.78 -24.16 18.10
C LYS A 436 -7.36 -23.96 19.56
N ASP A 437 -6.06 -24.06 19.85
CA ASP A 437 -5.56 -23.87 21.20
C ASP A 437 -5.60 -22.41 21.63
N PHE A 438 -5.25 -21.50 20.73
CA PHE A 438 -5.36 -20.07 20.93
C PHE A 438 -6.81 -19.65 21.21
N SER A 439 -7.79 -20.19 20.49
CA SER A 439 -9.21 -19.93 20.74
C SER A 439 -9.64 -20.31 22.17
N LYS A 440 -9.14 -21.44 22.71
CA LYS A 440 -9.43 -21.84 24.10
C LYS A 440 -8.80 -20.88 25.11
N ILE A 441 -7.54 -20.49 24.87
CA ILE A 441 -6.83 -19.52 25.71
C ILE A 441 -7.57 -18.19 25.73
N LEU A 442 -7.99 -17.72 24.55
CA LEU A 442 -8.72 -16.47 24.37
C LEU A 442 -10.05 -16.49 25.13
N SER A 443 -10.81 -17.58 25.04
CA SER A 443 -12.07 -17.72 25.79
C SER A 443 -11.85 -17.67 27.31
N ASN A 444 -10.84 -18.36 27.82
CA ASN A 444 -10.52 -18.33 29.24
C ASN A 444 -10.02 -16.95 29.71
N ASP A 445 -9.15 -16.30 28.94
CA ASP A 445 -8.67 -14.95 29.26
C ASP A 445 -9.83 -13.93 29.23
N PHE A 446 -10.76 -14.07 28.29
CA PHE A 446 -11.98 -13.25 28.22
C PHE A 446 -12.89 -13.44 29.44
N GLU A 447 -13.20 -14.68 29.82
CA GLU A 447 -14.01 -14.97 31.02
C GLU A 447 -13.36 -14.40 32.29
N ASN A 448 -12.03 -14.54 32.42
CA ASN A 448 -11.27 -13.99 33.53
C ASN A 448 -11.37 -12.46 33.58
N ILE A 449 -11.12 -11.77 32.47
CA ILE A 449 -11.20 -10.30 32.41
C ILE A 449 -12.64 -9.83 32.68
N GLN A 450 -13.64 -10.51 32.12
CA GLN A 450 -15.06 -10.19 32.33
C GLN A 450 -15.44 -10.33 33.81
N SER A 451 -14.96 -11.38 34.49
CA SER A 451 -15.22 -11.58 35.92
C SER A 451 -14.64 -10.44 36.77
N ILE A 452 -13.41 -9.99 36.46
CA ILE A 452 -12.77 -8.87 37.14
C ILE A 452 -13.58 -7.59 36.90
N TYR A 453 -13.95 -7.32 35.64
CA TYR A 453 -14.73 -6.15 35.27
C TYR A 453 -16.07 -6.06 36.02
N LEU A 454 -16.80 -7.18 36.13
CA LEU A 454 -18.07 -7.24 36.87
C LEU A 454 -17.90 -7.06 38.38
N SER A 455 -16.70 -7.26 38.92
CA SER A 455 -16.37 -7.11 40.33
C SER A 455 -15.79 -5.74 40.70
N LEU A 456 -15.58 -4.85 39.71
CA LEU A 456 -15.00 -3.52 39.93
C LEU A 456 -15.88 -2.67 40.85
N ASN A 457 -15.32 -2.27 42.00
CA ASN A 457 -16.00 -1.43 43.00
C ASN A 457 -15.32 -0.05 43.16
N GLU A 458 -14.83 0.53 42.05
CA GLU A 458 -14.15 1.86 41.99
C GLU A 458 -12.90 2.03 42.88
N LYS A 459 -12.35 0.94 43.45
CA LYS A 459 -11.08 0.99 44.18
C LYS A 459 -9.90 1.00 43.20
N GLU A 460 -8.90 1.81 43.50
CA GLU A 460 -7.67 1.93 42.72
C GLU A 460 -6.94 0.58 42.54
N GLU A 461 -6.95 -0.28 43.55
CA GLU A 461 -6.35 -1.62 43.49
C GLU A 461 -7.05 -2.54 42.48
N ASP A 462 -8.39 -2.49 42.40
CA ASP A 462 -9.17 -3.30 41.48
C ASP A 462 -8.97 -2.82 40.03
N LEU A 463 -8.86 -1.50 39.83
CA LEU A 463 -8.55 -0.89 38.53
C LEU A 463 -7.14 -1.28 38.06
N ASN A 464 -6.14 -1.19 38.93
CA ASN A 464 -4.76 -1.59 38.62
C ASN A 464 -4.65 -3.08 38.29
N LEU A 465 -5.43 -3.93 38.96
CA LEU A 465 -5.51 -5.36 38.65
C LEU A 465 -6.10 -5.59 37.25
N ALA A 466 -7.18 -4.90 36.91
CA ALA A 466 -7.81 -4.99 35.60
C ALA A 466 -6.85 -4.55 34.48
N ILE A 467 -6.19 -3.39 34.65
CA ILE A 467 -5.19 -2.88 33.71
C ILE A 467 -4.07 -3.91 33.49
N ARG A 468 -3.47 -4.43 34.57
CA ARG A 468 -2.41 -5.44 34.47
C ARG A 468 -2.86 -6.69 33.71
N LYS A 469 -4.10 -7.14 33.91
CA LYS A 469 -4.64 -8.33 33.24
C LYS A 469 -4.89 -8.09 31.76
N ILE A 470 -5.39 -6.91 31.40
CA ILE A 470 -5.53 -6.47 30.01
C ILE A 470 -4.14 -6.38 29.36
N ASP A 471 -3.15 -5.82 30.04
CA ASP A 471 -1.78 -5.72 29.52
C ASP A 471 -1.12 -7.10 29.35
N GLU A 472 -1.28 -8.01 30.33
CA GLU A 472 -0.80 -9.40 30.21
C GLU A 472 -1.40 -10.09 28.99
N PHE A 473 -2.71 -9.91 28.76
CA PHE A 473 -3.41 -10.46 27.60
C PHE A 473 -2.91 -9.83 26.28
N LYS A 474 -2.82 -8.50 26.23
CA LYS A 474 -2.32 -7.74 25.09
C LYS A 474 -0.92 -8.16 24.68
N ASN A 475 0.01 -8.26 25.63
CA ASN A 475 1.39 -8.66 25.38
C ASN A 475 1.49 -10.07 24.76
N LYS A 476 0.55 -10.99 25.08
CA LYS A 476 0.49 -12.30 24.41
C LYS A 476 0.07 -12.18 22.94
N LEU A 477 -0.89 -11.31 22.63
CA LEU A 477 -1.36 -11.10 21.26
C LEU A 477 -0.30 -10.44 20.37
N GLU A 478 0.50 -9.56 20.96
CA GLU A 478 1.54 -8.80 20.26
C GLU A 478 2.85 -9.58 20.07
N ASP A 479 3.00 -10.76 20.69
CA ASP A 479 4.18 -11.61 20.48
C ASP A 479 4.16 -12.25 19.08
N ILE A 480 4.64 -11.49 18.09
CA ILE A 480 4.74 -11.89 16.68
C ILE A 480 5.48 -13.22 16.52
N LYS A 481 6.44 -13.55 17.40
CA LYS A 481 7.20 -14.81 17.26
C LYS A 481 6.32 -16.02 17.53
N GLN A 482 5.36 -15.89 18.44
CA GLN A 482 4.39 -16.94 18.76
C GLN A 482 3.17 -16.87 17.83
N MET A 483 2.74 -15.67 17.45
CA MET A 483 1.51 -15.43 16.72
C MET A 483 1.69 -15.30 15.20
N GLN A 484 2.86 -15.60 14.63
CA GLN A 484 3.17 -15.30 13.22
C GLN A 484 2.10 -15.81 12.23
N ASP A 485 1.56 -17.01 12.44
CA ASP A 485 0.54 -17.61 11.58
C ASP A 485 -0.87 -17.02 11.81
N LEU A 486 -1.11 -16.38 12.94
CA LEU A 486 -2.39 -15.74 13.27
C LEU A 486 -2.34 -14.21 13.12
N TYR A 487 -1.15 -13.63 13.02
CA TYR A 487 -0.93 -12.19 13.08
C TYR A 487 -1.61 -11.44 11.93
N GLU A 488 -1.75 -12.07 10.77
CA GLU A 488 -2.48 -11.49 9.63
C GLU A 488 -3.96 -11.25 9.96
N ILE A 489 -4.58 -12.14 10.75
CA ILE A 489 -5.97 -11.99 11.22
C ILE A 489 -6.04 -10.96 12.35
N LEU A 490 -5.06 -10.97 13.25
CA LEU A 490 -5.03 -10.12 14.44
C LEU A 490 -4.61 -8.67 14.13
N GLY A 491 -3.81 -8.45 13.10
CA GLY A 491 -3.16 -7.17 12.78
C GLY A 491 -4.10 -5.97 12.70
N PRO A 492 -5.24 -6.04 11.96
CA PRO A 492 -6.21 -4.96 11.92
C PRO A 492 -6.74 -4.58 13.31
N LEU A 493 -7.07 -5.58 14.14
CA LEU A 493 -7.59 -5.37 15.49
C LEU A 493 -6.53 -4.80 16.43
N LEU A 494 -5.30 -5.33 16.38
CA LEU A 494 -4.18 -4.84 17.17
C LEU A 494 -3.87 -3.39 16.82
N THR A 495 -3.86 -3.06 15.54
CA THR A 495 -3.66 -1.69 15.09
C THR A 495 -4.77 -0.78 15.61
N GLN A 496 -6.04 -1.16 15.45
CA GLN A 496 -7.15 -0.34 15.96
C GLN A 496 -7.14 -0.18 17.49
N PHE A 497 -6.59 -1.14 18.23
CA PHE A 497 -6.43 -1.07 19.67
C PHE A 497 -5.26 -0.16 20.08
N GLU A 498 -4.19 -0.12 19.29
CA GLU A 498 -2.99 0.68 19.54
C GLU A 498 -3.15 2.18 19.24
N LEU A 499 -4.22 2.56 18.53
CA LEU A 499 -4.45 3.91 17.97
C LEU A 499 -5.32 4.84 18.83
#